data_AF-A0A3S0CJ40-F1
#
_entry.id   AF-A0A3S0CJ40-F1
#
_cell.length_a   1.000
_cell.length_b   1.000
_cell.length_c   1.000
_cell.angle_alpha   90.00
_cell.angle_beta   90.00
_cell.angle_gamma   90.00
#
_symmetry.space_group_name_H-M   'P 1'
#
loop_
_entity.id
_entity.type
_entity.pdbx_description
1 polymer ?
#
loop_
_entity_poly.entity_id
_entity_poly.type
_entity_poly.pdbx_seq_one_letter_code
_entity_poly.pdbx_strand_id
1 'polypeptide(L)'
;MRQDPDVATLPPSLATFMRPWLEVVRVATPGMGEEVRSEAENVSAHLRYRLMMTAPLETMLEDAEVASRKLALTLDLRHALPARARADALNKLQNLIVWLQGAKPNARTKALGLGW
;
A
#
# COMPACT_ATOMS: atom_id res chain seq x y z
N MET A 1 -3.73 -14.79 -15.13
CA MET A 1 -4.09 -13.37 -15.36
C MET A 1 -3.50 -12.55 -14.21
N ARG A 2 -2.61 -11.59 -14.47
CA ARG A 2 -2.24 -10.60 -13.46
C ARG A 2 -3.37 -9.58 -13.43
N GLN A 3 -4.10 -9.48 -12.32
CA GLN A 3 -4.98 -8.34 -12.08
C GLN A 3 -4.11 -7.18 -11.62
N ASP A 4 -4.21 -6.04 -12.29
CA ASP A 4 -3.61 -4.81 -11.78
C ASP A 4 -4.30 -4.44 -10.47
N PRO A 5 -3.54 -3.99 -9.45
CA PRO A 5 -4.12 -3.59 -8.18
C PRO A 5 -5.19 -2.52 -8.36
N ASP A 6 -6.41 -2.74 -7.86
CA ASP A 6 -7.54 -1.83 -8.04
C ASP A 6 -8.22 -1.45 -6.72
N VAL A 7 -8.00 -0.20 -6.31
CA VAL A 7 -8.59 0.41 -5.11
C VAL A 7 -10.08 0.72 -5.27
N ALA A 8 -10.66 0.65 -6.49
CA ALA A 8 -12.09 0.87 -6.70
C ALA A 8 -12.97 -0.20 -6.02
N THR A 9 -12.37 -1.34 -5.66
CA THR A 9 -13.03 -2.41 -4.90
C THR A 9 -13.11 -2.14 -3.39
N LEU A 10 -12.47 -1.07 -2.91
CA LEU A 10 -12.45 -0.69 -1.49
C LEU A 10 -13.56 0.32 -1.15
N PRO A 11 -13.97 0.40 0.13
CA PRO A 11 -14.74 1.52 0.64
C PRO A 11 -14.06 2.86 0.29
N PRO A 12 -14.82 3.94 -0.01
CA PRO A 12 -14.26 5.20 -0.52
C PRO A 12 -13.15 5.81 0.35
N SER A 13 -13.30 5.71 1.67
CA SER A 13 -12.30 6.20 2.63
C SER A 13 -10.97 5.45 2.48
N LEU A 14 -11.00 4.12 2.40
CA LEU A 14 -9.82 3.31 2.14
C LEU A 14 -9.22 3.54 0.77
N ALA A 15 -10.05 3.62 -0.27
CA ALA A 15 -9.58 3.89 -1.62
C ALA A 15 -8.81 5.21 -1.69
N THR A 16 -9.26 6.22 -0.94
CA THR A 16 -8.60 7.52 -0.83
C THR A 16 -7.22 7.39 -0.16
N PHE A 17 -7.08 6.60 0.91
CA PHE A 17 -5.79 6.39 1.56
C PHE A 17 -4.83 5.53 0.73
N MET A 18 -5.34 4.52 0.02
CA MET A 18 -4.49 3.59 -0.73
C MET A 18 -4.00 4.17 -2.06
N ARG A 19 -4.75 5.10 -2.66
CA ARG A 19 -4.45 5.63 -3.99
C ARG A 19 -3.05 6.25 -4.10
N PRO A 20 -2.58 7.12 -3.19
CA PRO A 20 -1.23 7.70 -3.28
C PRO A 20 -0.13 6.63 -3.32
N TRP A 21 -0.18 5.65 -2.43
CA TRP A 21 0.80 4.56 -2.38
C TRP A 21 0.76 3.70 -3.65
N LEU A 22 -0.42 3.39 -4.16
CA LEU A 22 -0.54 2.62 -5.39
C LEU A 22 0.00 3.40 -6.61
N GLU A 23 -0.37 4.67 -6.74
CA GLU A 23 0.04 5.50 -7.88
C GLU A 23 1.55 5.71 -7.89
N VAL A 24 2.17 6.01 -6.74
CA VAL A 24 3.63 6.18 -6.69
C VAL A 24 4.35 4.91 -7.13
N VAL A 25 3.90 3.72 -6.70
CA VAL A 25 4.49 2.44 -7.12
C VAL A 25 4.28 2.19 -8.62
N ARG A 26 3.12 2.55 -9.17
CA ARG A 26 2.80 2.39 -10.60
C ARG A 26 3.69 3.23 -11.48
N VAL A 27 3.93 4.49 -11.13
CA VAL A 27 4.65 5.46 -11.98
C VAL A 27 6.13 5.61 -11.62
N ALA A 28 6.58 5.03 -10.51
CA ALA A 28 7.94 5.20 -9.98
C ALA A 28 9.04 4.99 -11.02
N THR A 29 9.88 6.00 -11.22
CA THR A 29 11.06 5.99 -12.11
C THR A 29 12.35 6.09 -11.30
N PRO A 30 13.53 5.76 -11.88
CA PRO A 30 14.79 5.90 -11.18
C PRO A 30 14.96 7.28 -10.53
N GLY A 31 15.39 7.31 -9.27
CA GLY A 31 15.45 8.52 -8.44
C GLY A 31 14.22 8.76 -7.54
N MET A 32 13.11 8.05 -7.74
CA MET A 32 11.88 8.21 -6.93
C MET A 32 11.83 7.32 -5.67
N GLY A 33 12.97 6.83 -5.17
CA GLY A 33 13.00 5.86 -4.07
C GLY A 33 12.51 6.42 -2.75
N GLU A 34 12.72 7.72 -2.49
CA GLU A 34 12.24 8.37 -1.27
C GLU A 34 10.72 8.56 -1.29
N GLU A 35 10.15 8.98 -2.42
CA GLU A 35 8.70 9.14 -2.57
C GLU A 35 7.97 7.81 -2.37
N VAL A 36 8.50 6.71 -2.91
CA VAL A 36 7.92 5.37 -2.71
C VAL A 36 7.95 4.96 -1.23
N ARG A 37 9.05 5.24 -0.51
CA ARG A 37 9.15 4.92 0.93
C ARG A 37 8.20 5.77 1.76
N SER A 38 8.20 7.08 1.53
CA SER A 38 7.39 8.04 2.26
C SER A 38 5.90 7.76 2.12
N GLU A 39 5.40 7.49 0.91
CA GLU A 39 3.99 7.15 0.71
C GLU A 39 3.62 5.80 1.34
N ALA A 40 4.50 4.79 1.23
CA ALA A 40 4.27 3.51 1.88
C ALA A 40 4.12 3.65 3.39
N GLU A 41 5.03 4.39 4.03
CA GLU A 41 5.03 4.61 5.48
C GLU A 41 3.86 5.48 5.94
N ASN A 42 3.51 6.52 5.18
CA ASN A 42 2.39 7.39 5.51
C ASN A 42 1.05 6.65 5.42
N VAL A 43 0.82 5.92 4.33
CA VAL A 43 -0.43 5.17 4.15
C VAL A 43 -0.52 4.04 5.17
N SER A 44 0.57 3.32 5.41
CA SER A 44 0.56 2.22 6.39
C SER A 44 0.31 2.71 7.82
N ALA A 45 0.89 3.86 8.21
CA ALA A 45 0.61 4.48 9.51
C ALA A 45 -0.88 4.86 9.63
N HIS A 46 -1.47 5.43 8.57
CA HIS A 46 -2.89 5.73 8.53
C HIS A 46 -3.77 4.48 8.65
N LEU A 47 -3.42 3.39 7.98
CA LEU A 47 -4.15 2.13 8.08
C LEU A 47 -4.08 1.56 9.50
N ARG A 48 -2.87 1.47 10.09
CA ARG A 48 -2.69 1.01 11.49
C ARG A 48 -3.48 1.85 12.48
N TYR A 49 -3.54 3.16 12.25
CA TYR A 49 -4.25 4.08 13.11
C TYR A 49 -5.78 3.98 12.99
N ARG A 50 -6.31 3.62 11.81
CA ARG A 50 -7.76 3.62 11.55
C ARG A 50 -8.42 2.26 11.66
N LEU A 51 -7.67 1.20 11.40
CA LEU A 51 -8.23 -0.15 11.28
C LEU A 51 -8.02 -0.97 12.54
N MET A 52 -8.89 -1.96 12.70
CA MET A 52 -8.64 -3.06 13.61
C MET A 52 -7.62 -3.98 12.94
N MET A 53 -6.36 -3.87 13.36
CA MET A 53 -5.27 -4.67 12.84
C MET A 53 -5.40 -6.11 13.33
N THR A 54 -5.71 -7.02 12.41
CA THR A 54 -5.67 -8.46 12.65
C THR A 54 -4.32 -8.99 12.19
N ALA A 55 -3.86 -10.11 12.74
CA ALA A 55 -2.57 -10.69 12.35
C ALA A 55 -2.41 -10.87 10.82
N PRO A 56 -3.41 -11.38 10.06
CA PRO A 56 -3.29 -11.45 8.60
C PRO A 56 -3.15 -10.07 7.94
N LEU A 57 -3.89 -9.05 8.41
CA LEU A 57 -3.81 -7.70 7.84
C LEU A 57 -2.46 -7.04 8.14
N GLU A 58 -1.91 -7.26 9.33
CA GLU A 58 -0.56 -6.80 9.70
C GLU A 58 0.49 -7.42 8.78
N THR A 59 0.47 -8.75 8.60
CA THR A 59 1.40 -9.44 7.69
C THR A 59 1.31 -8.91 6.26
N MET A 60 0.10 -8.70 5.72
CA MET A 60 -0.06 -8.19 4.36
C MET A 60 0.41 -6.74 4.21
N LEU A 61 0.22 -5.93 5.27
CA LEU A 61 0.71 -4.57 5.30
C LEU A 61 2.24 -4.53 5.30
N GLU A 62 2.87 -5.34 6.16
CA GLU A 62 4.33 -5.48 6.22
C GLU A 62 4.91 -5.99 4.91
N ASP A 63 4.29 -6.99 4.29
CA ASP A 63 4.69 -7.52 2.99
C ASP A 63 4.68 -6.44 1.90
N ALA A 64 3.64 -5.60 1.88
CA ALA A 64 3.52 -4.49 0.94
C ALA A 64 4.57 -3.40 1.21
N GLU A 65 4.84 -3.07 2.48
CA GLU A 65 5.91 -2.15 2.88
C GLU A 65 7.29 -2.66 2.45
N VAL A 66 7.59 -3.94 2.72
CA VAL A 66 8.87 -4.56 2.37
C VAL A 66 9.07 -4.58 0.85
N ALA A 67 8.04 -4.93 0.08
CA ALA A 67 8.14 -4.92 -1.38
C ALA A 67 8.31 -3.49 -1.93
N SER A 68 7.63 -2.50 -1.35
CA SER A 68 7.79 -1.09 -1.70
C SER A 68 9.20 -0.57 -1.37
N ARG A 69 9.77 -0.97 -0.23
CA ARG A 69 11.17 -0.65 0.14
C ARG A 69 12.17 -1.29 -0.82
N LYS A 70 11.95 -2.55 -1.24
CA LYS A 70 12.79 -3.19 -2.27
C LYS A 70 12.72 -2.47 -3.61
N LEU A 71 11.53 -2.02 -4.01
CA LEU A 71 11.37 -1.17 -5.19
C LEU A 71 12.15 0.13 -5.01
N ALA A 72 11.97 0.85 -3.91
CA ALA A 72 12.70 2.09 -3.61
C ALA A 72 14.22 1.93 -3.72
N LEU A 73 14.78 0.91 -3.05
CA LEU A 73 16.20 0.58 -3.15
C LEU A 73 16.64 0.32 -4.59
N THR A 74 15.79 -0.31 -5.39
CA THR A 74 16.07 -0.54 -6.81
C THR A 74 16.06 0.77 -7.61
N LEU A 75 15.15 1.70 -7.29
CA LEU A 75 15.06 3.00 -7.96
C LEU A 75 16.22 3.93 -7.62
N ASP A 76 16.82 3.76 -6.45
CA ASP A 76 18.00 4.52 -6.00
C ASP A 76 19.29 4.08 -6.75
N LEU A 77 19.27 2.92 -7.42
CA LEU A 77 20.40 2.40 -8.19
C LEU A 77 20.39 2.95 -9.63
N ARG A 78 21.50 3.59 -10.02
CA ARG A 78 21.69 4.33 -11.30
C ARG A 78 21.44 3.53 -12.59
N HIS A 79 21.46 2.19 -12.54
CA HIS A 79 21.33 1.30 -13.70
C HIS A 79 20.39 0.11 -13.49
N ALA A 80 19.60 0.11 -12.41
CA ALA A 80 18.73 -1.02 -12.14
C ALA A 80 17.47 -0.97 -13.04
N LEU A 81 16.97 -2.16 -13.38
CA LEU A 81 15.70 -2.33 -14.07
C LEU A 81 14.60 -2.58 -13.02
N PRO A 82 13.77 -1.59 -12.67
CA PRO A 82 12.81 -1.72 -11.57
C PRO A 82 11.63 -2.64 -11.91
N ALA A 83 11.48 -3.10 -13.15
CA ALA A 83 10.31 -3.83 -13.63
C ALA A 83 9.93 -5.04 -12.73
N ARG A 84 10.91 -5.83 -12.28
CA ARG A 84 10.66 -6.98 -11.40
C ARG A 84 10.24 -6.56 -10.00
N ALA A 85 10.95 -5.58 -9.41
CA ALA A 85 10.63 -5.07 -8.08
C ALA A 85 9.27 -4.35 -8.06
N ARG A 86 8.92 -3.64 -9.15
CA ARG A 86 7.62 -2.99 -9.34
C ARG A 86 6.50 -4.02 -9.42
N ALA A 87 6.67 -5.06 -10.23
CA ALA A 87 5.67 -6.12 -10.34
C ALA A 87 5.43 -6.83 -8.99
N ASP A 88 6.48 -7.04 -8.20
CA ASP A 88 6.37 -7.60 -6.84
C ASP A 88 5.62 -6.66 -5.89
N ALA A 89 5.98 -5.38 -5.86
CA ALA A 89 5.31 -4.36 -5.06
C ALA A 89 3.81 -4.23 -5.41
N LEU A 90 3.48 -4.19 -6.70
CA LEU A 90 2.08 -4.15 -7.16
C LEU A 90 1.30 -5.40 -6.75
N ASN A 91 1.92 -6.59 -6.81
CA ASN A 91 1.29 -7.83 -6.36
C ASN A 91 1.03 -7.81 -4.85
N LYS A 92 2.00 -7.39 -4.04
CA LYS A 92 1.81 -7.27 -2.58
C LYS A 92 0.75 -6.23 -2.23
N LEU A 93 0.70 -5.10 -2.94
CA LEU A 93 -0.38 -4.12 -2.80
C LEU A 93 -1.75 -4.70 -3.16
N GLN A 94 -1.85 -5.52 -4.22
CA GLN A 94 -3.10 -6.19 -4.55
C GLN A 94 -3.55 -7.15 -3.43
N ASN A 95 -2.63 -7.92 -2.85
CA ASN A 95 -2.96 -8.81 -1.72
C ASN A 95 -3.44 -8.01 -0.50
N LEU A 96 -2.80 -6.89 -0.19
CA LEU A 96 -3.25 -5.97 0.86
C LEU A 96 -4.65 -5.43 0.56
N ILE A 97 -4.94 -5.00 -0.67
CA ILE A 97 -6.27 -4.53 -1.09
C ILE A 97 -7.33 -5.60 -0.84
N VAL A 98 -7.07 -6.87 -1.17
CA VAL A 98 -8.02 -7.98 -0.92
C VAL A 98 -8.36 -8.10 0.57
N TRP A 99 -7.37 -8.00 1.45
CA TRP A 99 -7.62 -8.04 2.89
C TRP A 99 -8.32 -6.79 3.43
N LEU A 100 -8.03 -5.63 2.84
CA LEU A 100 -8.67 -4.37 3.20
C LEU A 100 -10.17 -4.34 2.87
N GLN A 101 -10.65 -5.11 1.88
CA GLN A 101 -12.07 -5.26 1.59
C GLN A 101 -12.87 -5.82 2.79
N GLY A 102 -12.25 -6.68 3.60
CA GLY A 102 -12.84 -7.25 4.81
C GLY A 102 -12.46 -6.52 6.11
N ALA A 103 -11.66 -5.46 6.03
CA ALA A 103 -11.17 -4.76 7.21
C ALA A 103 -12.29 -3.98 7.90
N LYS A 104 -12.17 -3.85 9.23
CA LYS A 104 -13.12 -3.10 10.06
C LYS A 104 -12.42 -1.90 10.68
N PRO A 105 -13.11 -0.75 10.83
CA PRO A 105 -12.56 0.38 11.58
C PRO A 105 -12.38 -0.01 13.06
N ASN A 106 -11.33 0.52 13.68
CA ASN A 106 -11.12 0.35 15.12
C ASN A 106 -12.08 1.23 15.95
N ALA A 107 -12.09 1.04 17.27
CA ALA A 107 -12.99 1.74 18.17
C ALA A 107 -12.87 3.28 18.06
N ARG A 108 -11.65 3.79 17.88
CA ARG A 108 -11.38 5.22 17.71
C ARG A 108 -12.01 5.77 16.43
N THR A 109 -11.81 5.08 15.31
CA THR A 109 -12.36 5.48 14.01
C THR A 109 -13.89 5.44 14.02
N LYS A 110 -14.48 4.43 14.66
CA LYS A 110 -15.93 4.35 14.89
C LYS A 110 -16.43 5.52 15.74
N ALA A 111 -15.74 5.87 16.82
CA ALA A 111 -16.12 6.98 17.70
C ALA A 111 -16.10 8.34 16.98
N LEU A 112 -15.20 8.51 16.01
CA LEU A 112 -15.12 9.73 15.21
C LEU A 112 -16.20 9.82 14.12
N GLY A 113 -17.03 8.78 13.93
CA GLY A 113 -18.04 8.74 12.87
C GLY A 113 -17.44 8.87 11.47
N LEU A 114 -16.14 8.60 11.32
CA LEU A 114 -15.44 8.69 10.05
C LEU A 114 -15.93 7.53 9.20
N GLY A 115 -16.89 7.87 8.33
CA GLY A 115 -17.66 6.95 7.50
C GLY A 115 -16.82 5.81 6.95
N TRP A 116 -17.34 4.62 7.19
CA TRP A 116 -16.92 3.40 6.53
C TRP A 116 -18.08 2.91 5.68
#